data_AF-A0A7Z1HNE0-F1
#
_entry.id   AF-A0A7Z1HNE0-F1
#
_cell.length_a   1.000
_cell.length_b   1.000
_cell.length_c   1.000
_cell.angle_alpha   90.00
_cell.angle_beta   90.00
_cell.angle_gamma   90.00
#
_symmetry.space_group_name_H-M   'P 1'
#
loop_
_entity.id
_entity.type
_entity.pdbx_description
1 polymer ?
#
loop_
_entity_poly.entity_id
_entity_poly.type
_entity_poly.pdbx_seq_one_letter_code
_entity_poly.pdbx_strand_id
1 'polypeptide(L)'
;MNLGGTGATSAAAARNNLGVGAGQTVTFGNLVTTDLTANGRVKIGRTGDALRIWNSRYGAIFRRSETSLHIIPTNENEGENGAISNLRPFSIELGTGAVSMEHVVDIGVGKFKVDTSGTTASQRITVNTGADAIVVNAPTQASSNYIQGRKAGVAKWYVGIGDGGDAVRLHNNVYYHGIGLSADTVDITKPLKVGNAKLGTDGNITGGSGNFANLNTTL
;
A
#
# COMPACT_ATOMS: atom_id res chain seq x y z
N MET A 1 22.96 -45.35 -19.91
CA MET A 1 21.70 -45.46 -19.15
C MET A 1 22.08 -45.62 -17.68
N ASN A 2 22.09 -44.53 -16.91
CA ASN A 2 22.46 -44.59 -15.49
C ASN A 2 21.18 -44.80 -14.68
N LEU A 3 21.01 -46.00 -14.11
CA LEU A 3 19.78 -46.48 -13.53
C LEU A 3 19.81 -46.26 -12.00
N GLY A 4 18.86 -45.46 -11.51
CA GLY A 4 18.83 -44.86 -10.16
C GLY A 4 18.66 -45.83 -8.99
N GLY A 5 19.73 -46.50 -8.64
CA GLY A 5 19.90 -47.32 -7.45
C GLY A 5 21.12 -48.19 -7.68
N THR A 6 22.06 -48.24 -6.73
CA THR A 6 23.27 -49.06 -6.84
C THR A 6 22.91 -50.48 -7.31
N GLY A 7 23.24 -50.82 -8.56
CA GLY A 7 23.04 -52.16 -9.14
C GLY A 7 21.82 -52.39 -10.06
N ALA A 8 21.03 -51.38 -10.45
CA ALA A 8 19.91 -51.62 -11.37
C ALA A 8 20.39 -51.91 -12.81
N THR A 9 20.02 -53.06 -13.39
CA THR A 9 20.37 -53.49 -14.76
C THR A 9 19.20 -53.38 -15.76
N SER A 10 18.02 -52.96 -15.31
CA SER A 10 16.85 -52.69 -16.16
C SER A 10 16.02 -51.53 -15.62
N ALA A 11 15.22 -50.89 -16.47
CA ALA A 11 14.26 -49.85 -16.04
C ALA A 11 13.22 -50.40 -15.06
N ALA A 12 12.89 -51.69 -15.13
CA ALA A 12 12.05 -52.36 -14.14
C ALA A 12 12.78 -52.51 -12.78
N ALA A 13 14.07 -52.87 -12.78
CA ALA A 13 14.89 -52.95 -11.57
C ALA A 13 15.10 -51.59 -10.91
N ALA A 14 15.26 -50.51 -11.69
CA ALA A 14 15.35 -49.15 -11.16
C ALA A 14 14.05 -48.69 -10.48
N ARG A 15 12.89 -49.00 -11.09
CA ARG A 15 11.57 -48.73 -10.48
C ARG A 15 11.34 -49.52 -9.20
N ASN A 16 11.78 -50.79 -9.17
CA ASN A 16 11.72 -51.65 -8.00
C ASN A 16 12.63 -51.13 -6.87
N ASN A 17 13.87 -50.74 -7.20
CA ASN A 17 14.84 -50.19 -6.23
C ASN A 17 14.39 -48.84 -5.63
N LEU A 18 13.56 -48.09 -6.35
CA LEU A 18 12.94 -46.85 -5.86
C LEU A 18 11.55 -47.07 -5.24
N GLY A 19 11.05 -48.32 -5.21
CA GLY A 19 9.75 -48.68 -4.63
C GLY A 19 8.52 -48.10 -5.35
N VAL A 20 8.63 -47.68 -6.62
CA VAL A 20 7.57 -46.98 -7.36
C VAL A 20 6.96 -47.85 -8.48
N GLY A 21 5.74 -48.34 -8.27
CA GLY A 21 4.91 -48.90 -9.36
C GLY A 21 4.29 -47.80 -10.25
N ALA A 22 3.88 -48.13 -11.48
CA ALA A 22 3.11 -47.20 -12.30
C ALA A 22 1.79 -46.86 -11.60
N GLY A 23 1.56 -45.57 -11.29
CA GLY A 23 0.38 -45.11 -10.57
C GLY A 23 0.42 -45.25 -9.04
N GLN A 24 1.54 -45.70 -8.45
CA GLN A 24 1.67 -45.74 -6.99
C GLN A 24 2.03 -44.37 -6.39
N THR A 25 1.46 -44.08 -5.21
CA THR A 25 1.90 -43.00 -4.33
C THR A 25 2.99 -43.56 -3.42
N VAL A 26 4.19 -42.99 -3.44
CA VAL A 26 5.28 -43.38 -2.54
C VAL A 26 5.45 -42.33 -1.45
N THR A 27 5.36 -42.77 -0.20
CA THR A 27 5.50 -41.93 0.99
C THR A 27 6.84 -42.23 1.63
N PHE A 28 7.74 -41.25 1.65
CA PHE A 28 9.02 -41.34 2.36
C PHE A 28 8.89 -40.54 3.66
N GLY A 29 9.39 -41.09 4.78
CA GLY A 29 9.41 -40.36 6.06
C GLY A 29 10.23 -39.08 5.98
N ASN A 30 11.46 -39.20 5.47
CA ASN A 30 12.28 -38.08 5.01
C ASN A 30 12.70 -38.37 3.56
N LEU A 31 12.16 -37.63 2.58
CA LEU A 31 12.53 -37.81 1.16
C LEU A 31 13.83 -37.07 0.81
N VAL A 32 14.00 -35.86 1.34
CA VAL A 32 15.17 -35.00 1.13
C VAL A 32 15.48 -34.31 2.45
N THR A 33 16.72 -34.42 2.92
CA THR A 33 17.17 -33.86 4.21
C THR A 33 18.04 -32.61 4.06
N THR A 34 18.42 -32.27 2.83
CA THR A 34 19.20 -31.08 2.48
C THR A 34 18.45 -30.28 1.42
N ASP A 35 18.97 -30.21 0.20
CA ASP A 35 18.43 -29.40 -0.88
C ASP A 35 17.61 -30.24 -1.86
N LEU A 36 16.44 -29.74 -2.25
CA LEU A 36 15.64 -30.29 -3.34
C LEU A 36 15.76 -29.38 -4.57
N THR A 37 16.34 -29.92 -5.64
CA THR A 37 16.32 -29.27 -6.97
C THR A 37 15.33 -30.00 -7.88
N ALA A 38 14.30 -29.28 -8.35
CA ALA A 38 13.35 -29.79 -9.33
C ALA A 38 13.48 -29.02 -10.65
N ASN A 39 13.74 -29.72 -11.76
CA ASN A 39 13.84 -29.10 -13.09
C ASN A 39 12.48 -28.71 -13.70
N GLY A 40 11.38 -28.94 -12.98
CA GLY A 40 10.01 -28.69 -13.45
C GLY A 40 9.14 -28.04 -12.37
N ARG A 41 7.83 -27.96 -12.61
CA ARG A 41 6.88 -27.37 -11.67
C ARG A 41 6.70 -28.24 -10.42
N VAL A 42 6.76 -27.64 -9.24
CA VAL A 42 6.29 -28.25 -7.99
C VAL A 42 4.81 -27.92 -7.84
N LYS A 43 3.95 -28.95 -7.86
CA LYS A 43 2.50 -28.80 -7.64
C LYS A 43 2.17 -29.33 -6.26
N ILE A 44 1.65 -28.46 -5.40
CA ILE A 44 1.20 -28.80 -4.06
C ILE A 44 -0.31 -28.65 -4.03
N GLY A 45 -1.03 -29.72 -3.73
CA GLY A 45 -2.49 -29.74 -3.75
C GLY A 45 -3.05 -30.81 -2.83
N ARG A 46 -4.38 -30.80 -2.66
CA ARG A 46 -5.12 -31.67 -1.72
C ARG A 46 -4.81 -31.43 -0.23
N THR A 47 -4.05 -30.38 0.08
CA THR A 47 -3.86 -29.84 1.42
C THR A 47 -4.17 -28.35 1.41
N GLY A 48 -4.71 -27.83 2.51
CA GLY A 48 -4.87 -26.39 2.70
C GLY A 48 -3.52 -25.73 2.96
N ASP A 49 -2.80 -26.24 3.96
CA ASP A 49 -1.46 -25.79 4.33
C ASP A 49 -0.46 -26.42 3.36
N ALA A 50 -0.08 -25.67 2.32
CA ALA A 50 0.65 -26.20 1.19
C ALA A 50 2.17 -26.13 1.41
N LEU A 51 2.69 -24.97 1.81
CA LEU A 51 4.11 -24.77 2.07
C LEU A 51 4.29 -24.09 3.42
N ARG A 52 5.26 -24.58 4.21
CA ARG A 52 5.64 -24.02 5.51
C ARG A 52 7.12 -23.68 5.51
N ILE A 53 7.45 -22.46 5.94
CA ILE A 53 8.82 -22.01 6.20
C ILE A 53 8.87 -21.68 7.69
N TRP A 54 9.77 -22.29 8.46
CA TRP A 54 9.68 -22.24 9.92
C TRP A 54 11.03 -22.21 10.62
N ASN A 55 10.99 -21.75 11.88
CA ASN A 55 12.00 -22.01 12.91
C ASN A 55 11.31 -22.49 14.19
N SER A 56 12.04 -22.67 15.28
CA SER A 56 11.46 -23.13 16.55
C SER A 56 10.35 -22.23 17.09
N ARG A 57 10.38 -20.92 16.78
CA ARG A 57 9.44 -19.92 17.31
C ARG A 57 8.21 -19.72 16.43
N TYR A 58 8.36 -19.61 15.10
CA TYR A 58 7.24 -19.35 14.20
C TYR A 58 7.39 -20.09 12.87
N GLY A 59 6.26 -20.43 12.27
CA GLY A 59 6.15 -20.88 10.90
C GLY A 59 5.32 -19.90 10.08
N ALA A 60 5.70 -19.64 8.84
CA ALA A 60 4.92 -18.94 7.84
C ALA A 60 4.35 -19.97 6.85
N ILE A 61 3.03 -20.05 6.77
CA ILE A 61 2.31 -21.05 5.98
C ILE A 61 1.65 -20.37 4.78
N PHE A 62 2.00 -20.82 3.59
CA PHE A 62 1.31 -20.50 2.35
C PHE A 62 0.14 -21.47 2.22
N ARG A 63 -1.07 -20.95 2.46
CA ARG A 63 -2.29 -21.74 2.56
C ARG A 63 -3.23 -21.42 1.41
N ARG A 64 -3.66 -22.44 0.67
CA ARG A 64 -4.80 -22.32 -0.24
C ARG A 64 -6.04 -22.81 0.49
N SER A 65 -6.95 -21.91 0.86
CA SER A 65 -8.18 -22.23 1.58
C SER A 65 -9.38 -21.79 0.75
N GLU A 66 -10.30 -22.72 0.46
CA GLU A 66 -11.53 -22.43 -0.30
C GLU A 66 -11.29 -21.61 -1.58
N THR A 67 -11.64 -20.32 -1.58
CA THR A 67 -11.51 -19.38 -2.70
C THR A 67 -10.33 -18.42 -2.56
N SER A 68 -9.48 -18.56 -1.55
CA SER A 68 -8.40 -17.62 -1.24
C SER A 68 -7.02 -18.28 -1.10
N LEU A 69 -5.97 -17.49 -1.36
CA LEU A 69 -4.59 -17.78 -1.00
C LEU A 69 -4.19 -16.89 0.18
N HIS A 70 -3.63 -17.45 1.24
CA HIS A 70 -3.19 -16.73 2.43
C HIS A 70 -1.72 -17.00 2.75
N ILE A 71 -1.08 -16.03 3.41
CA ILE A 71 0.17 -16.25 4.16
C ILE A 71 -0.17 -16.09 5.65
N ILE A 72 -0.08 -17.18 6.41
CA ILE A 72 -0.56 -17.23 7.79
C ILE A 72 0.57 -17.71 8.72
N PRO A 73 0.91 -16.97 9.78
CA PRO A 73 1.85 -17.45 10.78
C PRO A 73 1.22 -18.50 11.71
N THR A 74 2.03 -19.37 12.30
CA THR A 74 1.65 -20.20 13.46
C THR A 74 1.56 -19.37 14.73
N ASN A 75 1.11 -19.97 15.83
CA ASN A 75 1.36 -19.39 17.15
C ASN A 75 2.86 -19.44 17.50
N GLU A 76 3.23 -18.71 18.54
CA GLU A 76 4.59 -18.67 19.06
C GLU A 76 5.02 -20.02 19.66
N ASN A 77 6.27 -20.42 19.38
CA ASN A 77 6.90 -21.69 19.75
C ASN A 77 6.28 -22.94 19.09
N GLU A 78 5.42 -22.74 18.09
CA GLU A 78 4.78 -23.83 17.35
C GLU A 78 5.17 -23.83 15.86
N GLY A 79 6.39 -23.37 15.54
CA GLY A 79 6.74 -23.10 14.14
C GLY A 79 6.74 -24.32 13.22
N GLU A 80 7.27 -25.46 13.68
CA GLU A 80 7.37 -26.67 12.85
C GLU A 80 6.03 -27.39 12.69
N ASN A 81 5.33 -27.64 13.80
CA ASN A 81 4.17 -28.53 13.88
C ASN A 81 2.87 -27.83 14.31
N GLY A 82 2.91 -26.53 14.58
CA GLY A 82 1.74 -25.76 15.01
C GLY A 82 0.66 -25.65 13.95
N ALA A 83 -0.55 -25.37 14.41
CA ALA A 83 -1.65 -24.98 13.55
C ALA A 83 -1.46 -23.53 13.04
N ILE A 84 -2.28 -23.15 12.06
CA ILE A 84 -2.41 -21.74 11.66
C ILE A 84 -2.96 -20.90 12.83
N SER A 85 -2.49 -19.67 12.97
CA SER A 85 -3.06 -18.69 13.89
C SER A 85 -4.32 -18.01 13.33
N ASN A 86 -4.88 -17.08 14.09
CA ASN A 86 -5.98 -16.20 13.67
C ASN A 86 -5.53 -15.00 12.82
N LEU A 87 -4.22 -14.82 12.56
CA LEU A 87 -3.71 -13.67 11.80
C LEU A 87 -3.88 -13.86 10.28
N ARG A 88 -4.14 -12.76 9.58
CA ARG A 88 -4.27 -12.69 8.11
C ARG A 88 -3.50 -11.47 7.57
N PRO A 89 -2.16 -11.49 7.66
CA PRO A 89 -1.35 -10.35 7.20
C PRO A 89 -1.46 -10.14 5.68
N PHE A 90 -1.70 -11.20 4.91
CA PHE A 90 -1.86 -11.11 3.46
C PHE A 90 -2.79 -12.22 2.93
N SER A 91 -3.76 -11.83 2.11
CA SER A 91 -4.66 -12.73 1.39
C SER A 91 -4.95 -12.26 -0.04
N ILE A 92 -5.20 -13.20 -0.95
CA ILE A 92 -5.70 -12.95 -2.29
C ILE A 92 -6.96 -13.79 -2.51
N GLU A 93 -8.07 -13.14 -2.83
CA GLU A 93 -9.29 -13.81 -3.29
C GLU A 93 -9.06 -14.29 -4.73
N LEU A 94 -9.06 -15.60 -4.96
CA LEU A 94 -8.69 -16.21 -6.24
C LEU A 94 -9.74 -15.98 -7.33
N GLY A 95 -11.00 -15.72 -6.95
CA GLY A 95 -12.08 -15.42 -7.90
C GLY A 95 -12.00 -14.01 -8.49
N THR A 96 -11.47 -13.04 -7.73
CA THR A 96 -11.49 -11.61 -8.09
C THR A 96 -10.09 -10.99 -8.22
N GLY A 97 -9.07 -11.64 -7.67
CA GLY A 97 -7.72 -11.09 -7.52
C GLY A 97 -7.60 -10.02 -6.43
N ALA A 98 -8.66 -9.78 -5.64
CA ALA A 98 -8.63 -8.78 -4.58
C ALA A 98 -7.60 -9.15 -3.51
N VAL A 99 -6.72 -8.22 -3.18
CA VAL A 99 -5.71 -8.38 -2.13
C VAL A 99 -6.20 -7.74 -0.85
N SER A 100 -6.14 -8.46 0.28
CA SER A 100 -6.39 -7.91 1.61
C SER A 100 -5.16 -8.04 2.50
N MET A 101 -4.91 -7.00 3.30
CA MET A 101 -3.94 -6.98 4.39
C MET A 101 -4.69 -6.50 5.63
N GLU A 102 -5.14 -7.43 6.46
CA GLU A 102 -6.08 -7.14 7.57
C GLU A 102 -5.37 -6.67 8.85
N HIS A 103 -4.05 -6.53 8.76
CA HIS A 103 -3.17 -6.13 9.85
C HIS A 103 -2.36 -4.90 9.44
N VAL A 104 -1.54 -4.39 10.35
CA VAL A 104 -0.71 -3.20 10.10
C VAL A 104 0.20 -3.41 8.89
N VAL A 105 0.20 -2.43 7.99
CA VAL A 105 1.11 -2.34 6.85
C VAL A 105 2.07 -1.19 7.09
N ASP A 106 3.33 -1.50 7.38
CA ASP A 106 4.41 -0.52 7.42
C ASP A 106 5.15 -0.52 6.07
N ILE A 107 5.17 0.63 5.41
CA ILE A 107 5.84 0.86 4.13
C ILE A 107 7.01 1.78 4.45
N GLY A 108 8.20 1.21 4.73
CA GLY A 108 9.37 1.90 5.27
C GLY A 108 9.93 3.05 4.40
N VAL A 109 11.20 2.98 3.96
CA VAL A 109 11.78 4.06 3.12
C VAL A 109 11.15 4.19 1.71
N GLY A 110 10.19 3.32 1.39
CA GLY A 110 9.45 3.32 0.14
C GLY A 110 8.38 4.42 0.14
N LYS A 111 8.25 5.12 -0.98
CA LYS A 111 7.10 6.02 -1.20
C LYS A 111 5.86 5.14 -1.38
N PHE A 112 4.85 5.26 -0.51
CA PHE A 112 3.53 4.71 -0.80
C PHE A 112 3.00 5.36 -2.08
N LYS A 113 3.04 4.62 -3.19
CA LYS A 113 2.52 5.07 -4.48
C LYS A 113 1.28 4.26 -4.80
N VAL A 114 0.13 4.93 -4.82
CA VAL A 114 -1.06 4.39 -5.46
C VAL A 114 -1.00 4.80 -6.92
N ASP A 115 -0.49 3.90 -7.76
CA ASP A 115 -0.54 4.06 -9.21
C ASP A 115 -1.75 3.32 -9.76
N THR A 116 -2.36 3.89 -10.79
CA THR A 116 -3.55 3.35 -11.38
C THR A 116 -3.38 3.29 -12.89
N SER A 117 -3.24 2.08 -13.43
CA SER A 117 -3.27 1.85 -14.88
C SER A 117 -4.69 1.40 -15.28
N GLY A 118 -5.34 2.10 -16.21
CA GLY A 118 -6.66 1.72 -16.74
C GLY A 118 -7.83 2.66 -16.36
N THR A 119 -8.93 2.51 -17.09
CA THR A 119 -10.11 3.40 -17.05
C THR A 119 -10.80 3.37 -15.68
N THR A 120 -10.87 4.55 -15.09
CA THR A 120 -11.46 4.92 -13.79
C THR A 120 -12.91 4.49 -13.63
N ALA A 121 -13.16 3.50 -12.76
CA ALA A 121 -14.43 3.39 -12.05
C ALA A 121 -14.13 2.89 -10.61
N SER A 122 -14.16 3.79 -9.64
CA SER A 122 -14.00 3.55 -8.18
C SER A 122 -12.59 3.55 -7.59
N GLN A 123 -11.74 4.49 -8.00
CA GLN A 123 -10.43 4.72 -7.38
C GLN A 123 -10.55 5.75 -6.25
N ARG A 124 -10.53 5.31 -4.99
CA ARG A 124 -10.54 6.19 -3.82
C ARG A 124 -9.58 5.66 -2.77
N ILE A 125 -8.62 6.48 -2.36
CA ILE A 125 -7.99 6.32 -1.05
C ILE A 125 -9.08 6.69 -0.04
N THR A 126 -9.61 5.68 0.63
CA THR A 126 -10.61 5.86 1.69
C THR A 126 -9.93 5.50 3.00
N VAL A 127 -9.90 6.43 3.95
CA VAL A 127 -9.37 6.18 5.29
C VAL A 127 -10.53 6.13 6.26
N ASN A 128 -10.81 4.94 6.80
CA ASN A 128 -11.82 4.72 7.83
C ASN A 128 -11.10 4.45 9.15
N THR A 129 -11.06 5.42 10.06
CA THR A 129 -10.37 5.31 11.35
C THR A 129 -11.12 6.07 12.45
N GLY A 130 -10.79 5.79 13.71
CA GLY A 130 -11.34 6.49 14.88
C GLY A 130 -10.51 7.69 15.38
N ALA A 131 -9.31 7.93 14.85
CA ALA A 131 -8.39 9.01 15.26
C ALA A 131 -7.57 9.54 14.05
N ASP A 132 -6.39 10.12 14.26
CA ASP A 132 -5.50 10.70 13.24
C ASP A 132 -5.44 9.90 11.93
N ALA A 133 -6.26 10.30 10.96
CA ALA A 133 -6.50 9.55 9.74
C ALA A 133 -5.40 9.75 8.70
N ILE A 134 -4.93 11.00 8.58
CA ILE A 134 -3.89 11.37 7.63
C ILE A 134 -2.97 12.35 8.34
N VAL A 135 -1.78 11.87 8.68
CA VAL A 135 -0.70 12.70 9.21
C VAL A 135 0.30 12.91 8.10
N VAL A 136 0.49 14.16 7.69
CA VAL A 136 1.62 14.55 6.87
C VAL A 136 2.62 15.16 7.86
N ASN A 137 3.79 14.55 7.99
CA ASN A 137 4.80 14.97 8.97
C ASN A 137 6.11 15.25 8.24
N ALA A 138 6.59 16.49 8.39
CA ALA A 138 7.89 16.88 7.88
C ALA A 138 9.01 16.35 8.78
N PRO A 139 10.19 15.99 8.23
CA PRO A 139 11.29 15.45 9.02
C PRO A 139 11.94 16.51 9.94
N THR A 140 11.71 17.80 9.66
CA THR A 140 12.22 18.94 10.45
C THR A 140 11.22 20.09 10.39
N GLN A 141 11.30 21.03 11.35
CA GLN A 141 10.45 22.23 11.36
C GLN A 141 10.70 23.17 10.17
N ALA A 142 11.89 23.12 9.57
CA ALA A 142 12.22 23.94 8.41
C ALA A 142 11.68 23.37 7.09
N SER A 143 11.13 22.15 7.11
CA SER A 143 10.71 21.44 5.90
C SER A 143 9.23 21.67 5.63
N SER A 144 8.88 21.85 4.35
CA SER A 144 7.49 21.98 3.94
C SER A 144 6.68 20.72 4.24
N ASN A 145 5.40 20.92 4.52
CA ASN A 145 4.44 19.88 4.84
C ASN A 145 3.10 20.17 4.16
N TYR A 146 2.83 19.53 3.02
CA TYR A 146 1.63 19.83 2.22
C TYR A 146 1.13 18.67 1.38
N ILE A 147 -0.14 18.74 1.02
CA ILE A 147 -0.74 17.98 -0.09
C ILE A 147 -0.57 18.80 -1.36
N GLN A 148 -0.03 18.20 -2.43
CA GLN A 148 0.24 18.93 -3.68
C GLN A 148 -0.52 18.36 -4.87
N GLY A 149 -1.21 19.24 -5.59
CA GLY A 149 -1.70 18.96 -6.93
C GLY A 149 -0.63 19.21 -7.99
N ARG A 150 -0.39 18.21 -8.85
CA ARG A 150 0.48 18.33 -10.03
C ARG A 150 -0.32 18.08 -11.31
N LYS A 151 0.07 18.71 -12.41
CA LYS A 151 -0.42 18.42 -13.76
C LYS A 151 0.78 18.14 -14.66
N ALA A 152 0.83 16.95 -15.27
CA ALA A 152 1.94 16.49 -16.11
C ALA A 152 3.32 16.67 -15.43
N GLY A 153 3.43 16.24 -14.17
CA GLY A 153 4.67 16.37 -13.39
C GLY A 153 4.97 17.77 -12.86
N VAL A 154 4.24 18.82 -13.25
CA VAL A 154 4.47 20.20 -12.77
C VAL A 154 3.53 20.53 -11.60
N ALA A 155 4.05 21.09 -10.51
CA ALA A 155 3.25 21.54 -9.37
C ALA A 155 2.28 22.66 -9.78
N LYS A 156 1.04 22.59 -9.30
CA LYS A 156 -0.03 23.56 -9.63
C LYS A 156 -0.62 24.21 -8.40
N TRP A 157 -0.83 23.45 -7.34
CA TRP A 157 -1.33 23.97 -6.08
C TRP A 157 -0.85 23.11 -4.92
N TYR A 158 -0.89 23.66 -3.72
CA TYR A 158 -0.74 22.88 -2.49
C TYR A 158 -1.70 23.35 -1.39
N VAL A 159 -1.98 22.44 -0.45
CA VAL A 159 -2.66 22.72 0.81
C VAL A 159 -1.76 22.28 1.95
N GLY A 160 -1.38 23.20 2.82
CA GLY A 160 -0.51 22.94 3.96
C GLY A 160 0.52 24.04 4.19
N ILE A 161 1.62 23.67 4.85
CA ILE A 161 2.74 24.55 5.16
C ILE A 161 3.77 24.43 4.03
N GLY A 162 3.99 25.53 3.30
CA GLY A 162 4.87 25.55 2.12
C GLY A 162 6.34 25.78 2.43
N ASP A 163 6.67 26.23 3.63
CA ASP A 163 7.98 26.72 4.07
C ASP A 163 8.30 26.24 5.49
N GLY A 164 9.32 26.81 6.13
CA GLY A 164 9.68 26.51 7.52
C GLY A 164 8.92 27.33 8.57
N GLY A 165 7.85 28.02 8.17
CA GLY A 165 6.97 28.76 9.07
C GLY A 165 5.69 27.97 9.38
N ASP A 166 4.79 28.57 10.15
CA ASP A 166 3.59 27.87 10.65
C ASP A 166 2.30 28.21 9.86
N ALA A 167 2.42 29.04 8.82
CA ALA A 167 1.26 29.52 8.08
C ALA A 167 0.71 28.45 7.13
N VAL A 168 -0.55 28.06 7.36
CA VAL A 168 -1.28 27.10 6.53
C VAL A 168 -1.87 27.81 5.32
N ARG A 169 -1.63 27.27 4.12
CA ARG A 169 -2.01 27.94 2.86
C ARG A 169 -2.79 27.02 1.94
N LEU A 170 -3.80 27.58 1.28
CA LEU A 170 -4.32 27.08 0.01
C LEU A 170 -3.61 27.86 -1.10
N HIS A 171 -2.54 27.32 -1.68
CA HIS A 171 -1.66 28.06 -2.57
C HIS A 171 -1.73 27.57 -4.02
N ASN A 172 -1.72 28.50 -4.99
CA ASN A 172 -1.61 28.26 -6.42
C ASN A 172 -0.21 28.65 -6.92
N ASN A 173 0.57 27.65 -7.33
CA ASN A 173 1.94 27.82 -7.82
C ASN A 173 2.03 28.48 -9.20
N VAL A 174 0.95 28.46 -9.99
CA VAL A 174 0.94 29.07 -11.33
C VAL A 174 0.81 30.58 -11.23
N TYR A 175 -0.03 31.04 -10.31
CA TYR A 175 -0.35 32.46 -10.16
C TYR A 175 0.28 33.10 -8.92
N TYR A 176 1.04 32.34 -8.12
CA TYR A 176 1.66 32.77 -6.86
C TYR A 176 0.65 33.48 -5.94
N HIS A 177 -0.51 32.86 -5.79
CA HIS A 177 -1.62 33.40 -5.01
C HIS A 177 -2.30 32.28 -4.25
N GLY A 178 -2.81 32.61 -3.06
CA GLY A 178 -3.63 31.73 -2.28
C GLY A 178 -4.37 32.49 -1.18
N ILE A 179 -4.92 31.70 -0.27
CA ILE A 179 -5.35 32.17 1.05
C ILE A 179 -4.33 31.59 2.05
N GLY A 180 -3.70 32.45 2.84
CA GLY A 180 -2.82 32.05 3.94
C GLY A 180 -3.50 32.32 5.29
N LEU A 181 -3.34 31.40 6.22
CA LEU A 181 -3.78 31.54 7.60
C LEU A 181 -2.52 31.61 8.47
N SER A 182 -2.27 32.75 9.08
CA SER A 182 -1.17 32.99 10.02
C SER A 182 -1.71 33.07 11.45
N ALA A 183 -0.84 33.35 12.43
CA ALA A 183 -1.25 33.52 13.83
C ALA A 183 -2.27 34.67 14.00
N ASP A 184 -2.13 35.74 13.21
CA ASP A 184 -2.84 37.00 13.44
C ASP A 184 -3.70 37.43 12.24
N THR A 185 -3.47 36.90 11.05
CA THR A 185 -4.10 37.38 9.80
C THR A 185 -4.56 36.26 8.88
N VAL A 186 -5.54 36.60 8.04
CA VAL A 186 -5.80 35.88 6.78
C VAL A 186 -5.20 36.68 5.64
N ASP A 187 -4.17 36.13 5.01
CA ASP A 187 -3.44 36.80 3.94
C ASP A 187 -4.04 36.45 2.58
N ILE A 188 -4.46 37.49 1.87
CA ILE A 188 -4.98 37.41 0.50
C ILE A 188 -4.15 38.36 -0.37
N THR A 189 -3.18 37.81 -1.10
CA THR A 189 -2.21 38.59 -1.88
C THR A 189 -2.72 39.06 -3.24
N LYS A 190 -3.96 38.72 -3.60
CA LYS A 190 -4.67 39.19 -4.80
C LYS A 190 -6.13 39.46 -4.44
N PRO A 191 -6.83 40.42 -5.07
CA PRO A 191 -8.15 40.86 -4.62
C PRO A 191 -9.15 39.72 -4.37
N LEU A 192 -9.81 39.76 -3.21
CA LEU A 192 -10.92 38.87 -2.90
C LEU A 192 -12.18 39.36 -3.63
N LYS A 193 -12.70 38.56 -4.54
CA LYS A 193 -13.89 38.90 -5.36
C LYS A 193 -15.13 38.17 -4.86
N VAL A 194 -16.20 38.93 -4.59
CA VAL A 194 -17.53 38.41 -4.23
C VAL A 194 -18.57 39.03 -5.17
N GLY A 195 -19.06 38.25 -6.13
CA GLY A 195 -19.89 38.79 -7.22
C GLY A 195 -19.12 39.84 -8.03
N ASN A 196 -19.67 41.06 -8.14
CA ASN A 196 -18.98 42.19 -8.77
C ASN A 196 -18.07 42.96 -7.81
N ALA A 197 -18.31 42.86 -6.50
CA ALA A 197 -17.52 43.53 -5.48
C ALA A 197 -16.14 42.87 -5.33
N LYS A 198 -15.11 43.67 -5.05
CA LYS A 198 -13.75 43.22 -4.77
C LYS A 198 -13.19 43.98 -3.59
N LEU A 199 -12.66 43.26 -2.61
CA LEU A 199 -11.71 43.82 -1.65
C LEU A 199 -10.32 43.77 -2.30
N GLY A 200 -9.80 44.94 -2.66
CA GLY A 200 -8.48 45.11 -3.22
C GLY A 200 -7.38 44.85 -2.19
N THR A 201 -6.17 44.59 -2.68
CA THR A 201 -4.98 44.46 -1.83
C THR A 201 -4.52 45.79 -1.24
N ASP A 202 -5.11 46.89 -1.71
CA ASP A 202 -4.97 48.26 -1.20
C ASP A 202 -6.00 48.58 -0.09
N GLY A 203 -6.80 47.60 0.34
CA GLY A 203 -7.84 47.77 1.36
C GLY A 203 -9.15 48.35 0.83
N ASN A 204 -9.20 48.72 -0.45
CA ASN A 204 -10.38 49.36 -1.04
C ASN A 204 -11.43 48.35 -1.45
N ILE A 205 -12.71 48.69 -1.28
CA ILE A 205 -13.82 47.91 -1.84
C ILE A 205 -14.28 48.57 -3.14
N THR A 206 -14.22 47.84 -4.26
CA THR A 206 -14.60 48.32 -5.59
C THR A 206 -15.68 47.44 -6.23
N GLY A 207 -16.48 47.99 -7.16
CA GLY A 207 -17.48 47.22 -7.91
C GLY A 207 -18.68 46.72 -7.11
N GLY A 208 -18.84 47.17 -5.87
CA GLY A 208 -20.01 46.89 -5.03
C GLY A 208 -21.25 47.70 -5.42
N SER A 209 -22.40 47.31 -4.89
CA SER A 209 -23.66 48.04 -4.98
C SER A 209 -24.33 48.09 -3.60
N GLY A 210 -25.38 48.91 -3.45
CA GLY A 210 -26.05 49.12 -2.15
C GLY A 210 -25.07 49.61 -1.09
N ASN A 211 -24.98 48.89 0.04
CA ASN A 211 -24.11 49.23 1.17
C ASN A 211 -22.61 49.26 0.84
N PHE A 212 -22.21 48.72 -0.32
CA PHE A 212 -20.82 48.70 -0.78
C PHE A 212 -20.59 49.54 -2.05
N ALA A 213 -21.56 50.37 -2.45
CA ALA A 213 -21.50 51.14 -3.70
C ALA A 213 -20.34 52.15 -3.75
N ASN A 214 -19.89 52.66 -2.59
CA ASN A 214 -18.63 53.37 -2.44
C ASN A 214 -18.35 53.61 -0.95
N LEU A 215 -17.64 52.68 -0.30
CA LEU A 215 -17.00 52.95 1.00
C LEU A 215 -15.69 53.73 0.86
N ASN A 216 -15.35 54.11 -0.38
CA ASN A 216 -14.09 54.74 -0.73
C ASN A 216 -14.25 56.10 -1.43
N THR A 217 -15.48 56.63 -1.54
CA THR A 217 -15.68 58.03 -1.94
C THR A 217 -15.55 58.90 -0.71
N THR A 218 -14.31 59.29 -0.44
CA THR A 218 -13.93 60.51 0.28
C THR A 218 -14.37 60.58 1.74
N LEU A 219 -13.41 60.41 2.66
CA LEU A 219 -13.31 61.27 3.84
C LEU A 219 -12.53 62.53 3.44
#